data_AF-A0A7X8IWN0-F1
#
_entry.id   AF-A0A7X8IWN0-F1
#
_cell.length_a   1.000
_cell.length_b   1.000
_cell.length_c   1.000
_cell.angle_alpha   90.00
_cell.angle_beta   90.00
_cell.angle_gamma   90.00
#
_symmetry.space_group_name_H-M   'P 1'
#
loop_
_entity.id
_entity.type
_entity.pdbx_description
1 polymer ?
#
loop_
_entity_poly.entity_id
_entity_poly.type
_entity_poly.pdbx_seq_one_letter_code
_entity_poly.pdbx_strand_id
1 'polypeptide(L)'
;MQCKNCSKIIDVGDNFCRFCGSNQNNNKIVNKNQNDFWKSELGIIILTLIMGPISLFYLYKSNTISEESKKKLFIGILFFSLVVFFILFLSFRILFRYYIQIFKEIGY
;
A
#
# COMPACT_ATOMS: atom_id res chain seq x y z
N MET A 1 1.42 40.00 9.82
CA MET A 1 2.23 38.98 9.10
C MET A 1 2.08 39.22 7.59
N GLN A 2 3.08 38.92 6.74
CA GLN A 2 2.89 38.96 5.28
C GLN A 2 2.39 37.63 4.76
N CYS A 3 1.40 37.67 3.87
CA CYS A 3 0.89 36.50 3.17
C CYS A 3 1.97 35.88 2.28
N LYS A 4 2.20 34.57 2.37
CA LYS A 4 3.21 33.87 1.57
C LYS A 4 2.96 33.87 0.06
N ASN A 5 1.70 33.98 -0.35
CA ASN A 5 1.30 33.83 -1.75
C ASN A 5 1.17 35.18 -2.47
N CYS A 6 0.63 36.19 -1.78
CA CYS A 6 0.33 37.49 -2.39
C CYS A 6 1.03 38.66 -1.71
N SER A 7 1.90 38.41 -0.73
CA SER A 7 2.72 39.38 0.00
C SER A 7 1.97 40.52 0.71
N LYS A 8 0.64 40.48 0.72
CA LYS A 8 -0.20 41.45 1.44
C LYS A 8 -0.10 41.24 2.94
N ILE A 9 -0.20 42.35 3.68
CA ILE A 9 -0.21 42.34 5.14
C ILE A 9 -1.56 41.77 5.61
N ILE A 10 -1.49 40.77 6.47
CA ILE A 10 -2.62 40.11 7.12
C ILE A 10 -2.45 40.14 8.63
N ASP A 11 -3.55 40.03 9.36
CA ASP A 11 -3.56 40.01 10.81
C ASP A 11 -2.82 38.79 11.37
N VAL A 12 -2.13 38.99 12.49
CA VAL A 12 -1.35 37.94 13.16
C VAL A 12 -2.35 36.99 13.84
N GLY A 13 -2.63 35.86 13.20
CA GLY A 13 -3.58 34.85 13.67
C GLY A 13 -4.57 34.36 12.60
N ASP A 14 -4.66 35.07 11.46
CA ASP A 14 -5.54 34.64 10.36
C ASP A 14 -4.98 33.38 9.68
N ASN A 15 -5.75 32.29 9.73
CA ASN A 15 -5.40 31.02 9.08
C ASN A 15 -5.45 31.10 7.55
N PHE A 16 -6.19 32.07 6.99
CA PHE A 16 -6.38 32.24 5.56
C PHE A 16 -6.21 33.71 5.18
N CYS A 17 -5.58 33.95 4.04
CA CYS A 17 -5.46 35.30 3.50
C CYS A 17 -6.82 35.75 2.94
N ARG A 18 -7.39 36.82 3.49
CA ARG A 18 -8.67 37.41 3.01
C ARG A 18 -8.61 37.93 1.57
N PHE A 19 -7.41 38.20 1.05
CA PHE A 19 -7.21 38.75 -0.30
C PHE A 19 -7.05 37.70 -1.39
N CYS A 20 -6.52 36.51 -1.07
CA CYS A 20 -6.24 35.49 -2.08
C CYS A 20 -6.69 34.08 -1.68
N GLY A 21 -7.35 33.94 -0.52
CA GLY A 21 -7.85 32.65 0.00
C GLY A 21 -6.77 31.66 0.44
N SER A 22 -5.48 31.98 0.26
CA SER A 22 -4.40 31.03 0.57
C SER A 22 -4.23 30.81 2.06
N ASN A 23 -4.09 29.54 2.46
CA ASN A 23 -3.84 29.13 3.84
C ASN A 23 -2.45 29.59 4.31
N GLN A 24 -2.38 30.25 5.47
CA GLN A 24 -1.16 30.83 6.05
C GLN A 24 -0.64 30.03 7.24
N ASN A 25 -1.35 28.96 7.59
CA ASN A 25 -1.09 28.15 8.75
C ASN A 25 0.14 27.25 8.51
N ASN A 26 1.32 27.79 8.81
CA ASN A 26 2.59 27.05 8.76
C ASN A 26 2.82 26.17 9.99
N ASN A 27 1.98 26.31 11.02
CA ASN A 27 2.10 25.65 12.31
C ASN A 27 0.94 24.70 12.60
N LYS A 28 0.48 23.99 11.56
CA LYS A 28 0.31 22.56 11.79
C LYS A 28 1.72 21.99 11.58
N ILE A 29 2.48 21.75 12.65
CA ILE A 29 2.52 20.38 13.19
C ILE A 29 1.30 19.62 12.67
N VAL A 30 1.37 19.26 11.38
CA VAL A 30 0.71 18.06 10.93
C VAL A 30 1.41 17.06 11.82
N ASN A 31 0.76 16.73 12.94
CA ASN A 31 0.90 15.43 13.55
C ASN A 31 0.80 14.53 12.35
N LYS A 32 1.98 14.11 11.87
CA LYS A 32 2.15 13.18 10.77
C LYS A 32 1.60 11.93 11.41
N ASN A 33 0.27 11.84 11.33
CA ASN A 33 -0.52 10.98 12.17
C ASN A 33 0.14 9.61 12.04
N GLN A 34 0.31 8.96 13.18
CA GLN A 34 0.72 7.57 13.37
C GLN A 34 -0.04 6.53 12.50
N ASN A 35 -0.80 6.98 11.49
CA ASN A 35 -1.66 6.20 10.62
C ASN A 35 -1.13 6.13 9.17
N ASP A 36 -0.04 6.82 8.82
CA ASP A 36 0.60 6.69 7.50
C ASP A 36 1.48 5.42 7.37
N PHE A 37 1.47 4.53 8.39
CA PHE A 37 2.13 3.23 8.30
C PHE A 37 1.72 2.48 7.03
N TRP A 38 0.43 2.48 6.70
CA TRP A 38 -0.12 1.84 5.50
C TRP A 38 0.28 2.50 4.17
N LYS A 39 0.82 3.73 4.21
CA LYS A 39 1.41 4.38 3.03
C LYS A 39 2.93 4.22 2.96
N SER A 40 3.56 3.74 4.02
CA SER A 40 4.99 3.45 4.02
C SER A 40 5.30 2.16 3.24
N GLU A 41 6.53 2.02 2.73
CA GLU A 41 6.98 0.82 2.02
C GLU A 41 6.76 -0.45 2.86
N LEU A 42 6.96 -0.37 4.18
CA LEU A 42 6.73 -1.48 5.12
C LEU A 42 5.26 -1.85 5.27
N GLY A 43 4.37 -0.85 5.32
CA GLY A 43 2.92 -1.11 5.40
C GLY A 43 2.40 -1.83 4.17
N ILE A 44 2.95 -1.54 3.00
CA ILE A 44 2.60 -2.22 1.75
C ILE A 44 3.09 -3.66 1.76
N ILE A 45 4.30 -3.93 2.26
CA ILE A 45 4.83 -5.30 2.40
C ILE A 45 3.91 -6.13 3.32
N ILE A 46 3.53 -5.58 4.47
CA ILE A 46 2.63 -6.26 5.42
C ILE A 46 1.25 -6.48 4.80
N LEU A 47 0.71 -5.49 4.09
CA LEU A 47 -0.58 -5.60 3.43
C LEU A 47 -0.55 -6.63 2.29
N THR A 48 0.59 -6.79 1.62
CA THR A 48 0.83 -7.85 0.63
C THR A 48 0.89 -9.23 1.29
N LEU A 49 1.50 -9.34 2.47
CA LEU A 49 1.56 -10.60 3.21
C LEU A 49 0.16 -11.10 3.58
N ILE A 50 -0.76 -10.19 3.92
CA ILE A 50 -2.12 -10.52 4.38
C ILE A 50 -3.10 -10.65 3.20
N MET A 51 -3.15 -9.66 2.30
CA MET A 51 -4.12 -9.62 1.20
C MET A 51 -3.59 -10.20 -0.11
N GLY A 52 -2.33 -10.63 -0.15
CA GLY A 52 -1.70 -11.18 -1.35
C GLY A 52 -1.67 -10.16 -2.49
N PRO A 53 -1.96 -10.56 -3.74
CA PRO A 53 -1.82 -9.71 -4.91
C PRO A 53 -2.80 -8.52 -4.92
N ILE A 54 -3.82 -8.51 -4.06
CA ILE A 54 -4.78 -7.40 -3.95
C ILE A 54 -4.10 -6.14 -3.42
N SER A 55 -2.96 -6.25 -2.72
CA SER A 55 -2.17 -5.11 -2.25
C SER A 55 -1.62 -4.23 -3.40
N LEU A 56 -1.46 -4.79 -4.60
CA LEU A 56 -0.98 -4.07 -5.79
C LEU A 56 -1.91 -2.92 -6.19
N PHE A 57 -3.21 -3.08 -5.95
CA PHE A 57 -4.18 -2.03 -6.23
C PHE A 57 -3.92 -0.76 -5.38
N TYR A 58 -3.54 -0.95 -4.12
CA TYR A 58 -3.18 0.14 -3.21
C TYR A 58 -1.85 0.80 -3.61
N LEU A 59 -0.92 0.00 -4.14
CA LEU A 59 0.39 0.45 -4.63
C LEU A 59 0.23 1.34 -5.88
N TYR A 60 -0.66 0.96 -6.80
CA TYR A 60 -0.97 1.74 -8.00
C TYR A 60 -1.63 3.08 -7.65
N LYS A 61 -2.52 3.10 -6.65
CA LYS A 61 -3.20 4.32 -6.19
C LYS A 61 -2.29 5.28 -5.41
N SER A 62 -1.13 4.82 -4.93
CA SER A 62 -0.21 5.64 -4.14
C SER A 62 0.61 6.59 -5.03
N ASN A 63 0.41 7.90 -4.85
CA ASN A 63 1.21 8.96 -5.48
C ASN A 63 2.48 9.34 -4.70
N THR A 64 2.78 8.60 -3.61
CA THR A 64 3.88 8.95 -2.69
C THR A 64 5.18 8.18 -2.93
N ILE A 65 5.13 7.14 -3.78
CA ILE A 65 6.27 6.23 -4.04
C ILE A 65 6.85 6.53 -5.42
N SER A 66 8.18 6.52 -5.53
CA SER A 66 8.88 6.69 -6.79
C SER A 66 8.51 5.59 -7.80
N GLU A 67 8.43 5.95 -9.08
CA GLU A 67 8.07 5.00 -10.15
C GLU A 67 9.01 3.79 -10.22
N GLU A 68 10.30 3.97 -9.87
CA GLU A 68 11.26 2.87 -9.80
C GLU A 68 10.97 1.87 -8.67
N SER A 69 10.64 2.36 -7.47
CA SER A 69 10.31 1.49 -6.34
C SER A 69 9.01 0.74 -6.58
N LYS A 70 8.02 1.35 -7.26
CA LYS A 70 6.78 0.67 -7.66
C LYS A 70 7.06 -0.56 -8.54
N LYS A 71 7.97 -0.44 -9.52
CA LYS A 71 8.34 -1.55 -10.41
C LYS A 71 9.01 -2.69 -9.65
N LYS A 72 9.95 -2.38 -8.75
CA LYS A 72 10.64 -3.38 -7.93
C LYS A 72 9.66 -4.14 -7.03
N LEU A 73 8.76 -3.41 -6.36
CA LEU A 73 7.71 -4.01 -5.53
C LEU A 73 6.75 -4.87 -6.37
N PHE A 74 6.32 -4.38 -7.54
CA PHE A 74 5.45 -5.14 -8.44
C PHE A 74 6.06 -6.51 -8.81
N ILE A 75 7.32 -6.51 -9.24
CA ILE A 75 8.05 -7.73 -9.60
C ILE A 75 8.19 -8.66 -8.38
N GLY A 76 8.52 -8.12 -7.21
CA GLY A 76 8.64 -8.90 -5.98
C GLY A 76 7.33 -9.58 -5.58
N ILE A 77 6.21 -8.85 -5.63
CA ILE A 77 4.88 -9.38 -5.31
C ILE A 77 4.46 -10.46 -6.32
N LEU A 78 4.72 -10.24 -7.61
CA LEU A 78 4.40 -11.18 -8.66
C LEU A 78 5.19 -12.48 -8.49
N PHE A 79 6.50 -12.38 -8.25
CA PHE A 79 7.36 -13.54 -7.97
C PHE A 79 6.91 -14.30 -6.73
N PHE A 80 6.66 -13.59 -5.62
CA PHE A 80 6.17 -14.20 -4.38
C PHE A 80 4.83 -14.92 -4.59
N SER A 81 3.89 -14.30 -5.31
CA SER A 81 2.59 -14.90 -5.62
C SER A 81 2.73 -16.18 -6.43
N LEU A 82 3.66 -16.21 -7.40
CA LEU A 82 3.95 -17.39 -8.22
C LEU A 82 4.52 -18.53 -7.38
N VAL A 83 5.46 -18.23 -6.46
CA VAL A 83 6.03 -19.22 -5.54
C VAL A 83 4.95 -19.81 -4.62
N VAL A 84 4.11 -18.97 -4.01
CA VAL A 84 3.01 -19.42 -3.16
C VAL A 84 2.04 -20.31 -3.95
N PHE A 85 1.66 -19.88 -5.15
CA PHE A 85 0.79 -20.67 -6.02
C PHE A 85 1.40 -22.03 -6.38
N PHE A 86 2.70 -22.06 -6.69
CA PHE A 86 3.41 -23.30 -6.99
C PHE A 86 3.42 -24.27 -5.80
N ILE A 87 3.66 -23.77 -4.58
CA ILE A 87 3.63 -24.59 -3.36
C ILE A 87 2.22 -25.15 -3.11
N LEU A 88 1.17 -24.33 -3.26
CA LEU A 88 -0.21 -24.78 -3.13
C LEU A 88 -0.55 -25.84 -4.18
N PHE A 89 -0.12 -25.64 -5.43
CA PHE A 89 -0.32 -26.61 -6.50
C PHE A 89 0.37 -27.94 -6.21
N LEU A 90 1.60 -27.93 -5.71
CA LEU A 90 2.30 -29.14 -5.29
C LEU A 90 1.57 -29.84 -4.14
N SER A 91 1.14 -29.08 -3.14
CA SER A 91 0.41 -29.60 -1.98
C SER A 91 -0.90 -30.26 -2.41
N PHE A 92 -1.66 -29.59 -3.30
CA PHE A 92 -2.88 -30.13 -3.88
C PHE A 92 -2.61 -31.40 -4.69
N ARG A 93 -1.54 -31.43 -5.49
CA ARG A 93 -1.17 -32.62 -6.27
C ARG A 93 -0.83 -33.81 -5.36
N ILE A 94 -0.16 -33.58 -4.23
CA ILE A 94 0.14 -34.62 -3.25
C ILE A 94 -1.15 -35.13 -2.60
N LEU A 95 -2.00 -34.22 -2.14
CA LEU A 95 -3.31 -34.57 -1.55
C LEU A 95 -4.19 -35.33 -2.54
N PHE A 96 -4.22 -34.91 -3.80
CA PHE A 96 -4.98 -35.58 -4.84
C PHE A 96 -4.45 -37.00 -5.11
N ARG A 97 -3.12 -37.19 -5.15
CA ARG A 97 -2.54 -38.53 -5.26
C ARG A 97 -2.91 -39.42 -4.08
N TYR A 98 -2.86 -38.86 -2.87
CA TYR A 98 -3.26 -39.57 -1.66
C TYR A 98 -4.74 -39.96 -1.68
N TYR A 99 -5.61 -39.04 -2.09
CA TYR A 99 -7.04 -39.28 -2.26
C TYR A 99 -7.32 -40.39 -3.27
N ILE A 100 -6.67 -40.38 -4.44
CA ILE A 100 -6.83 -41.41 -5.46
C ILE A 100 -6.37 -42.80 -4.95
N GLN A 101 -5.31 -42.86 -4.15
CA GLN A 101 -4.85 -44.12 -3.55
C GLN A 101 -5.91 -44.71 -2.61
N ILE A 102 -6.45 -43.89 -1.70
CA ILE A 102 -7.53 -44.30 -0.79
C ILE A 102 -8.76 -44.77 -1.58
N PHE A 103 -9.15 -44.02 -2.62
CA PHE A 103 -10.31 -44.37 -3.42
C PHE A 103 -10.15 -45.74 -4.10
N LYS A 104 -8.93 -46.07 -4.53
CA LYS A 104 -8.58 -47.36 -5.13
C LYS A 104 -8.64 -48.52 -4.13
N GLU A 105 -8.29 -48.29 -2.86
CA GLU A 105 -8.39 -49.32 -1.81
C GLU A 105 -9.84 -49.64 -1.43
N ILE A 106 -10.75 -48.67 -1.59
CA ILE A 106 -12.19 -48.85 -1.27
C ILE A 106 -12.93 -49.67 -2.34
N GLY A 107 -12.29 -50.01 -3.47
CA GLY A 107 -12.80 -51.00 -4.42
C GLY A 107 -13.82 -50.49 -5.45
N TYR A 108 -13.75 -49.21 -5.81
CA TYR A 108 -14.45 -48.64 -6.97
C TYR A 108 -13.55 -48.56 -8.21
#